data_AF-A0A954U9R7-F1
#
_entry.id   AF-A0A954U9R7-F1
#
_cell.length_a   1.000
_cell.length_b   1.000
_cell.length_c   1.000
_cell.angle_alpha   90.00
_cell.angle_beta   90.00
_cell.angle_gamma   90.00
#
_symmetry.space_group_name_H-M   'P 1'
#
loop_
_entity.id
_entity.type
_entity.pdbx_description
1 polymer ?
#
loop_
_entity_poly.entity_id
_entity_poly.type
_entity_poly.pdbx_seq_one_letter_code
_entity_poly.pdbx_strand_id
1 'polypeptide(L)'
;MTENLRIGIPSKGRLSEMATELLHQAGLQFRRQERTLFALVKHLPIDVIFLRTDDIPVLCSEGAIDLGISGSDLVDESGADVAIRMPLGVGHCRLSLCVPEESTITKGEQLDGKRVATSFPHVTR
;
A
#
# COMPACT_ATOMS: atom_id res chain seq x y z
N MET A 1 -18.61 21.24 -10.92
CA MET A 1 -17.52 20.47 -11.57
C MET A 1 -17.62 19.08 -10.99
N THR A 2 -17.86 18.05 -11.79
CA THR A 2 -17.72 16.67 -11.30
C THR A 2 -16.24 16.40 -11.18
N GLU A 3 -15.71 16.37 -9.97
CA GLU A 3 -14.32 16.01 -9.72
C GLU A 3 -14.10 14.56 -10.17
N ASN A 4 -12.97 14.31 -10.85
CA ASN A 4 -12.60 12.96 -11.23
C ASN A 4 -12.34 12.13 -9.97
N LEU A 5 -12.72 10.85 -10.00
CA LEU A 5 -12.37 9.90 -8.94
C LEU A 5 -10.85 9.63 -8.99
N ARG A 6 -10.15 9.88 -7.88
CA ARG A 6 -8.70 9.70 -7.74
C ARG A 6 -8.38 8.35 -7.10
N ILE A 7 -7.71 7.49 -7.87
CA ILE A 7 -7.27 6.17 -7.41
C ILE A 7 -5.75 6.19 -7.22
N GLY A 8 -5.29 6.14 -5.98
CA GLY A 8 -3.88 6.02 -5.62
C GLY A 8 -3.34 4.60 -5.79
N ILE A 9 -2.23 4.44 -6.51
CA ILE A 9 -1.51 3.17 -6.60
C ILE A 9 -0.01 3.37 -6.35
N PRO A 10 0.73 2.31 -5.99
CA PRO A 10 2.17 2.40 -5.79
C PRO A 10 2.89 2.91 -7.04
N SER A 11 3.82 3.84 -6.85
CA SER A 11 4.57 4.50 -7.93
C SER A 11 5.72 3.66 -8.49
N LYS A 12 6.17 2.63 -7.77
CA LYS A 12 7.28 1.76 -8.18
C LYS A 12 7.26 0.42 -7.45
N GLY A 13 8.08 -0.51 -7.93
CA GLY A 13 8.28 -1.83 -7.32
C GLY A 13 7.16 -2.81 -7.65
N ARG A 14 7.27 -4.02 -7.10
CA ARG A 14 6.40 -5.16 -7.41
C ARG A 14 4.90 -4.86 -7.27
N LEU A 15 4.48 -4.15 -6.22
CA LEU A 15 3.07 -3.80 -6.02
C LEU A 15 2.55 -2.80 -7.05
N SER A 16 3.41 -1.95 -7.63
CA SER A 16 3.03 -0.99 -8.69
C SER A 16 2.61 -1.71 -9.97
N GLU A 17 3.39 -2.72 -10.36
CA GLU A 17 3.13 -3.54 -11.54
C GLU A 17 1.83 -4.33 -11.35
N MET A 18 1.68 -4.98 -10.20
CA MET A 18 0.47 -5.75 -9.85
C MET A 18 -0.78 -4.86 -9.81
N ALA A 19 -0.71 -3.69 -9.18
CA ALA A 19 -1.83 -2.76 -9.11
C ALA A 19 -2.22 -2.24 -10.50
N THR A 20 -1.23 -1.90 -11.33
CA THR A 20 -1.47 -1.42 -12.71
C THR A 20 -2.18 -2.49 -13.54
N GLU A 21 -1.69 -3.73 -13.49
CA GLU A 21 -2.28 -4.86 -14.19
C GLU A 21 -3.72 -5.13 -13.75
N LEU A 22 -4.00 -5.10 -12.43
CA LEU A 22 -5.35 -5.27 -11.91
C LEU A 22 -6.31 -4.19 -12.43
N LEU A 23 -5.88 -2.93 -12.49
CA LEU A 23 -6.71 -1.86 -13.03
C LEU A 23 -6.94 -2.00 -14.54
N HIS A 24 -5.94 -2.47 -15.29
CA HIS A 24 -6.10 -2.78 -16.72
C HIS A 24 -7.08 -3.94 -16.95
N GLN A 25 -6.99 -5.00 -16.14
CA GLN A 25 -7.94 -6.13 -16.16
C GLN A 25 -9.36 -5.71 -15.76
N ALA A 26 -9.50 -4.72 -14.88
CA ALA A 26 -10.77 -4.10 -14.55
C ALA A 26 -11.31 -3.16 -15.66
N GLY A 27 -10.60 -3.02 -16.78
CA GLY A 27 -11.01 -2.22 -17.94
C GLY A 27 -10.58 -0.75 -17.89
N LEU A 28 -9.80 -0.33 -16.90
CA LEU A 28 -9.29 1.04 -16.84
C LEU A 28 -8.12 1.21 -17.82
N GLN A 29 -8.36 1.90 -18.92
CA GLN A 29 -7.34 2.16 -19.93
C GLN A 29 -6.61 3.47 -19.66
N PHE A 30 -5.37 3.40 -19.21
CA PHE A 30 -4.51 4.56 -18.99
C PHE A 30 -3.05 4.25 -19.33
N ARG A 31 -2.27 5.28 -19.62
CA ARG A 31 -0.83 5.17 -19.87
C ARG A 31 -0.08 6.14 -18.97
N ARG A 32 0.84 5.62 -18.17
CA ARG A 32 1.78 6.46 -17.42
C ARG A 32 2.82 7.04 -18.36
N GLN A 33 2.94 8.37 -18.38
CA GLN A 33 4.05 9.04 -19.04
C GLN A 33 5.25 9.11 -18.08
N GLU A 34 6.46 9.10 -18.62
CA GLU A 34 7.67 9.16 -17.81
C GLU A 34 7.68 10.43 -16.94
N ARG A 35 8.04 10.30 -15.66
CA ARG A 35 8.08 11.38 -14.66
C ARG A 35 6.73 12.03 -14.30
N THR A 36 5.60 11.49 -14.76
CA THR A 36 4.27 11.96 -14.32
C THR A 36 3.85 11.31 -13.00
N LEU A 37 3.13 12.09 -12.19
CA LEU A 37 2.55 11.66 -10.91
C LEU A 37 1.11 11.18 -11.05
N PHE A 38 0.50 11.35 -12.22
CA PHE A 38 -0.85 10.85 -12.49
C PHE A 38 -1.02 10.45 -13.96
N ALA A 39 -2.05 9.66 -14.23
CA ALA A 39 -2.52 9.32 -15.57
C ALA A 39 -4.05 9.39 -15.62
N LEU A 40 -4.57 10.00 -16.69
CA LEU A 40 -6.01 10.07 -16.94
C LEU A 40 -6.50 8.74 -17.52
N VAL A 41 -7.63 8.24 -17.03
CA VAL A 41 -8.29 7.07 -17.61
C VAL A 41 -9.11 7.49 -18.83
N LYS A 42 -8.95 6.74 -19.92
CA LYS A 42 -9.63 7.01 -21.19
C LYS A 42 -11.14 6.84 -21.04
N HIS A 43 -11.90 7.86 -21.45
CA HIS A 43 -13.37 7.88 -21.46
C HIS A 43 -14.06 7.72 -20.09
N LEU A 44 -13.33 7.87 -18.99
CA LEU A 44 -13.87 7.77 -17.63
C LEU A 44 -13.40 8.98 -16.80
N PRO A 45 -14.23 9.50 -15.88
CA PRO A 45 -13.83 10.58 -14.96
C PRO A 45 -13.00 10.01 -13.81
N ILE A 46 -11.86 9.39 -14.13
CA ILE A 46 -10.97 8.72 -13.18
C ILE A 46 -9.52 9.13 -13.44
N ASP A 47 -8.81 9.50 -12.38
CA ASP A 47 -7.39 9.80 -12.38
C ASP A 47 -6.65 8.74 -11.56
N VAL A 48 -5.64 8.10 -12.16
CA VAL A 48 -4.73 7.20 -11.44
C VAL A 48 -3.55 8.02 -10.93
N ILE A 49 -3.36 8.05 -9.61
CA ILE A 49 -2.30 8.80 -8.94
C ILE A 49 -1.19 7.83 -8.51
N PHE A 50 0.06 8.13 -8.85
CA PHE A 50 1.22 7.29 -8.52
C PHE A 50 1.89 7.81 -7.24
N LEU A 51 1.75 7.08 -6.15
CA LEU A 51 2.15 7.51 -4.80
C LEU A 51 3.25 6.63 -4.22
N ARG A 52 3.90 7.08 -3.15
CA ARG A 52 4.68 6.15 -2.33
C ARG A 52 3.72 5.25 -1.56
N THR A 53 4.12 4.00 -1.35
CA THR A 53 3.24 2.97 -0.77
C THR A 53 2.78 3.30 0.65
N ASP A 54 3.67 3.90 1.44
CA ASP A 54 3.46 4.40 2.79
C ASP A 54 2.47 5.58 2.86
N ASP A 55 2.41 6.41 1.81
CA ASP A 55 1.53 7.59 1.80
C ASP A 55 0.05 7.23 1.47
N ILE A 56 -0.20 6.10 0.79
CA ILE A 56 -1.55 5.77 0.26
C ILE A 56 -2.63 5.71 1.37
N PRO A 57 -2.44 5.02 2.50
CA PRO A 57 -3.48 4.95 3.55
C PRO A 57 -3.83 6.32 4.12
N VAL A 58 -2.82 7.14 4.39
CA VAL A 58 -2.99 8.49 4.98
C VAL A 58 -3.72 9.40 4.00
N LEU A 59 -3.29 9.43 2.74
CA LEU A 59 -3.92 10.27 1.71
C LEU A 59 -5.37 9.87 1.41
N CYS A 60 -5.73 8.59 1.56
CA CYS A 60 -7.12 8.15 1.53
C CYS A 60 -7.92 8.71 2.72
N SER A 61 -7.37 8.62 3.93
CA SER A 61 -8.03 9.09 5.15
C SER A 61 -8.23 10.61 5.16
N GLU A 62 -7.28 11.36 4.61
CA GLU A 62 -7.34 12.81 4.44
C GLU A 62 -8.25 13.27 3.27
N GLY A 63 -8.73 12.34 2.44
CA GLY A 63 -9.55 12.65 1.26
C GLY A 63 -8.76 13.30 0.09
N ALA A 64 -7.43 13.24 0.14
CA ALA A 64 -6.56 13.69 -0.94
C ALA A 64 -6.59 12.74 -2.15
N ILE A 65 -6.94 11.48 -1.92
CA ILE A 65 -7.37 10.49 -2.92
C ILE A 65 -8.64 9.81 -2.43
N ASP A 66 -9.45 9.30 -3.36
CA ASP A 66 -10.77 8.75 -3.03
C ASP A 66 -10.71 7.23 -2.79
N LEU A 67 -9.77 6.55 -3.46
CA LEU A 67 -9.48 5.12 -3.30
C LEU A 67 -7.97 4.87 -3.40
N GLY A 68 -7.49 3.81 -2.76
CA GLY A 68 -6.08 3.44 -2.77
C GLY A 68 -5.86 1.93 -2.82
N ILE A 69 -4.85 1.49 -3.57
CA ILE A 69 -4.34 0.12 -3.51
C ILE A 69 -3.06 0.12 -2.66
N SER A 70 -3.10 -0.51 -1.49
CA SER A 70 -1.95 -0.63 -0.59
C SER A 70 -1.83 -2.03 0.01
N GLY A 71 -0.66 -2.32 0.60
CA GLY A 71 -0.45 -3.52 1.41
C GLY A 71 -1.19 -3.41 2.75
N SER A 72 -1.70 -4.53 3.26
CA SER A 72 -2.41 -4.55 4.55
C SER A 72 -1.49 -4.19 5.71
N ASP A 73 -0.22 -4.60 5.63
CA ASP A 73 0.84 -4.24 6.58
C ASP A 73 1.04 -2.72 6.69
N LEU A 74 0.98 -2.00 5.58
CA LEU A 74 1.10 -0.54 5.56
C LEU A 74 -0.15 0.15 6.06
N VAL A 75 -1.33 -0.41 5.83
CA VAL A 75 -2.57 0.11 6.41
C VAL A 75 -2.52 -0.01 7.94
N ASP A 76 -2.19 -1.20 8.45
CA ASP A 76 -2.07 -1.47 9.88
C ASP A 76 -1.01 -0.57 10.53
N GLU A 77 0.13 -0.36 9.86
CA GLU A 77 1.21 0.51 10.34
C GLU A 77 0.83 1.99 10.32
N SER A 78 0.11 2.44 9.30
CA SER A 78 -0.26 3.85 9.18
C SER A 78 -1.18 4.33 10.30
N GLY A 79 -2.00 3.44 10.87
CA GLY A 79 -3.07 3.81 11.79
C GLY A 79 -4.13 4.73 11.19
N ALA A 80 -4.18 4.85 9.85
CA ALA A 80 -5.12 5.70 9.15
C ALA A 80 -6.55 5.15 9.25
N ASP A 81 -7.53 6.03 9.47
CA ASP A 81 -8.95 5.66 9.45
C ASP A 81 -9.41 5.51 7.99
N VAL A 82 -9.40 4.27 7.51
CA VAL A 82 -9.79 3.90 6.13
C VAL A 82 -10.63 2.64 6.13
N ALA A 83 -11.62 2.59 5.24
CA ALA A 83 -12.44 1.39 5.04
C ALA A 83 -11.80 0.43 4.03
N ILE A 84 -11.49 -0.79 4.45
CA ILE A 84 -11.05 -1.86 3.54
C ILE A 84 -12.24 -2.33 2.70
N ARG A 85 -12.16 -2.12 1.38
CA ARG A 85 -13.23 -2.50 0.45
C ARG A 85 -13.17 -3.97 0.05
N MET A 86 -11.98 -4.47 -0.31
CA MET A 86 -11.79 -5.87 -0.67
C MET A 86 -10.31 -6.30 -0.64
N PRO A 87 -10.02 -7.58 -0.38
CA PRO A 87 -8.72 -8.17 -0.67
C PRO A 87 -8.56 -8.39 -2.19
N LEU A 88 -7.39 -8.02 -2.74
CA LEU A 88 -7.12 -8.13 -4.18
C LEU A 88 -6.48 -9.46 -4.61
N GLY A 89 -6.12 -10.33 -3.66
CA GLY A 89 -5.55 -11.65 -3.96
C GLY A 89 -4.14 -11.63 -4.55
N VAL A 90 -3.40 -10.53 -4.35
CA VAL A 90 -2.00 -10.36 -4.82
C VAL A 90 -1.11 -9.86 -3.69
N GLY A 91 0.20 -9.87 -3.90
CA GLY A 91 1.14 -9.25 -2.95
C GLY A 91 1.32 -9.99 -1.64
N HIS A 92 1.01 -11.29 -1.57
CA HIS A 92 1.12 -12.09 -0.35
C HIS A 92 2.50 -12.00 0.30
N CYS A 93 2.50 -11.63 1.58
CA CYS A 93 3.66 -11.59 2.45
C CYS A 93 3.21 -11.91 3.90
N ARG A 94 4.19 -12.12 4.78
CA ARG A 94 3.95 -12.28 6.22
C ARG A 94 5.00 -11.46 6.97
N LEU A 95 4.54 -10.53 7.80
CA LEU A 95 5.41 -9.86 8.76
C LEU A 95 5.77 -10.86 9.87
N SER A 96 7.06 -11.03 10.13
CA SER A 96 7.58 -12.03 11.08
C SER A 96 8.72 -11.45 11.90
N LEU A 97 8.81 -11.88 13.16
CA LEU A 97 9.96 -11.61 14.01
C LEU A 97 11.06 -12.63 13.69
N CYS A 98 12.28 -12.15 13.49
CA CYS A 98 13.44 -12.96 13.17
C CYS A 98 14.56 -12.72 14.19
N VAL A 99 15.30 -13.77 14.49
CA VAL A 99 16.50 -13.75 15.34
C VAL A 99 17.65 -14.42 14.59
N PRO A 100 18.92 -14.19 14.99
CA PRO A 100 20.04 -14.95 14.45
C PRO A 100 19.84 -16.46 14.63
N GLU A 101 20.35 -17.27 13.70
CA GLU A 101 20.14 -18.74 13.71
C GLU A 101 20.71 -19.40 14.97
N GLU A 102 21.78 -18.84 15.52
CA GLU A 102 22.45 -19.28 16.75
C GLU A 102 21.75 -18.82 18.04
N SER A 103 20.66 -18.05 17.93
CA SER A 103 19.93 -17.51 19.07
C SER A 103 19.18 -18.61 19.83
N THR A 104 19.14 -18.50 21.16
CA THR A 104 18.33 -19.38 22.04
C THR A 104 16.86 -18.94 22.13
N ILE A 105 16.51 -17.85 21.44
CA ILE A 105 15.15 -17.29 21.40
C ILE A 105 14.29 -18.13 20.46
N THR A 106 13.20 -18.68 20.98
CA THR A 106 12.26 -19.54 20.24
C THR A 106 10.83 -19.03 20.26
N LYS A 107 10.53 -18.03 21.11
CA LYS A 107 9.21 -17.43 21.24
C LYS A 107 9.28 -15.91 21.32
N GLY A 108 8.19 -15.24 20.95
CA GLY A 108 8.09 -13.78 20.93
C GLY A 108 8.25 -13.15 22.31
N GLU A 109 7.75 -13.78 23.38
CA GLU A 109 7.82 -13.25 24.74
C GLU A 109 9.26 -13.13 25.24
N GLN A 110 10.17 -13.94 24.70
CA GLN A 110 11.60 -13.87 25.03
C GLN A 110 12.29 -12.63 24.43
N LEU A 111 11.59 -11.86 23.59
CA LEU A 111 12.07 -10.56 23.11
C LEU A 111 11.76 -9.41 24.07
N ASP A 112 11.06 -9.66 25.18
CA ASP A 112 10.77 -8.63 26.17
C ASP A 112 12.05 -7.96 26.70
N GLY A 113 12.00 -6.63 26.80
CA GLY A 113 13.15 -5.78 27.13
C GLY A 113 14.29 -5.75 26.09
N LYS A 114 14.17 -6.44 24.95
CA LYS A 114 15.16 -6.38 23.86
C LYS A 114 14.85 -5.27 22.87
N ARG A 115 15.83 -4.96 22.01
CA ARG A 115 15.68 -3.99 20.93
C ARG A 115 15.32 -4.73 19.64
N VAL A 116 14.24 -4.31 19.00
CA VAL A 116 13.80 -4.82 17.70
C VAL A 116 14.03 -3.73 16.65
N ALA A 117 14.76 -4.04 15.59
CA ALA A 117 14.90 -3.16 14.43
C ALA A 117 13.76 -3.46 13.44
N THR A 118 12.97 -2.46 13.09
CA THR A 118 11.80 -2.62 12.22
C THR A 118 11.48 -1.31 11.50
N SER A 119 10.96 -1.40 10.28
CA SER A 119 10.32 -0.28 9.59
C SER A 119 8.83 -0.15 9.92
N PHE A 120 8.28 -1.06 10.73
CA PHE A 120 6.88 -1.13 11.16
C PHE A 120 6.77 -0.92 12.68
N PRO A 121 7.17 0.25 13.22
CA PRO A 121 7.18 0.51 14.65
C PRO A 121 5.81 0.45 15.32
N HIS A 122 4.71 0.76 14.63
CA HIS A 122 3.37 0.69 15.22
C HIS A 122 2.89 -0.76 15.34
N VAL A 123 3.01 -1.56 14.28
CA VAL A 123 2.60 -2.98 14.31
C VAL A 123 3.50 -3.81 15.23
N THR A 124 4.76 -3.41 15.41
CA THR A 124 5.72 -4.14 16.25
C THR A 124 5.57 -3.85 17.75
N ARG A 125 4.95 -2.74 18.14
CA ARG A 125 4.75 -2.36 19.56
C ARG A 125 3.60 -3.13 20.20
#